data_AF-A0A2V9X6G9-F1
#
_entry.id   AF-A0A2V9X6G9-F1
#
_cell.length_a   1.000
_cell.length_b   1.000
_cell.length_c   1.000
_cell.angle_alpha   90.00
_cell.angle_beta   90.00
_cell.angle_gamma   90.00
#
_symmetry.space_group_name_H-M   'P 1'
#
loop_
_entity.id
_entity.type
_entity.pdbx_description
1 polymer ?
#
loop_
_entity_poly.entity_id
_entity_poly.type
_entity_poly.pdbx_seq_one_letter_code
_entity_poly.pdbx_strand_id
1 'polypeptide(L)'
;MKALTLALLLSLPVPRLAPPLRQPSTPQIAHKPKGGRWYFAASGHAVYCYGPVMTVPQANGDLQRVATFCQDGSTIVPLKD
;
A
#
# COMPACT_ATOMS: atom_id res chain seq x y z
N MET A 1 -1.77 5.48 -64.82
CA MET A 1 -0.69 5.35 -63.80
C MET A 1 -1.02 6.21 -62.58
N LYS A 2 -1.94 5.74 -61.72
CA LYS A 2 -2.37 6.38 -60.46
C LYS A 2 -3.07 5.38 -59.51
N ALA A 3 -3.55 4.25 -60.05
CA ALA A 3 -4.19 3.20 -59.28
C ALA A 3 -3.22 2.33 -58.46
N LEU A 4 -1.99 2.10 -58.97
CA LEU A 4 -1.00 1.24 -58.31
C LEU A 4 -0.49 1.82 -56.98
N THR A 5 -0.47 3.14 -56.84
CA THR A 5 -0.04 3.80 -55.60
C THR A 5 -1.08 3.67 -54.48
N LEU A 6 -2.36 3.52 -54.81
CA LEU A 6 -3.42 3.35 -53.81
C LEU A 6 -3.40 1.95 -53.18
N ALA A 7 -3.12 0.93 -54.00
CA ALA A 7 -3.00 -0.45 -53.53
C ALA A 7 -1.85 -0.63 -52.51
N LEU A 8 -0.78 0.17 -52.64
CA LEU A 8 0.37 0.11 -51.74
C LEU A 8 0.10 0.71 -50.35
N LEU A 9 -0.89 1.61 -50.23
CA LEU A 9 -1.25 2.21 -48.94
C LEU A 9 -2.17 1.29 -48.12
N LEU A 10 -2.88 0.39 -48.78
CA LEU A 10 -3.78 -0.58 -48.14
C LEU A 10 -3.06 -1.83 -47.61
N SER A 11 -1.79 -2.03 -47.96
CA SER A 11 -0.97 -3.16 -47.48
C SER A 11 -0.17 -2.84 -46.22
N LEU A 12 -0.29 -1.64 -45.63
CA LEU A 12 0.39 -1.34 -44.38
C LEU A 12 -0.29 -2.04 -43.19
N PRO A 13 0.47 -2.78 -42.36
CA PRO A 13 -0.06 -3.42 -41.17
C PRO A 13 -0.54 -2.35 -40.18
N VAL A 14 -1.78 -2.49 -39.72
CA VAL A 14 -2.37 -1.60 -38.72
C VAL A 14 -1.66 -1.80 -37.37
N PRO A 15 -0.99 -0.77 -36.82
CA PRO A 15 -0.34 -0.90 -35.52
C PRO A 15 -1.42 -1.05 -34.44
N ARG A 16 -1.46 -2.22 -33.81
CA ARG A 16 -2.32 -2.47 -32.65
C ARG A 16 -1.64 -1.86 -31.43
N LEU A 17 -2.19 -0.75 -30.94
CA LEU A 17 -1.79 -0.16 -29.67
C LEU A 17 -2.09 -1.17 -28.56
N ALA A 18 -1.03 -1.65 -27.90
CA ALA A 18 -1.19 -2.49 -26.72
C ALA A 18 -1.90 -1.67 -25.62
N PRO A 19 -2.93 -2.22 -24.96
CA PRO A 19 -3.55 -1.53 -23.85
C PRO A 19 -2.52 -1.29 -22.73
N PRO A 20 -2.56 -0.11 -22.07
CA PRO A 20 -1.64 0.17 -20.98
C PRO A 20 -1.81 -0.87 -19.88
N LEU A 21 -0.68 -1.42 -19.41
CA LEU A 21 -0.66 -2.34 -18.29
C LEU A 21 -1.22 -1.60 -17.06
N ARG A 22 -2.41 -1.98 -16.59
CA ARG A 22 -2.92 -1.48 -15.31
C ARG A 22 -2.05 -2.09 -14.21
N GLN A 23 -1.08 -1.33 -13.74
CA GLN A 23 -0.33 -1.69 -12.55
C GLN A 23 -1.31 -1.66 -11.38
N PRO A 24 -1.52 -2.76 -10.64
CA PRO A 24 -2.34 -2.71 -9.45
C PRO A 24 -1.66 -1.74 -8.49
N SER A 25 -2.29 -0.59 -8.29
CA SER A 25 -1.99 0.32 -7.22
C SER A 25 -2.38 -0.37 -5.93
N THR A 26 -1.53 -1.25 -5.42
CA THR A 26 -1.49 -1.50 -3.99
C THR A 26 -1.12 -0.15 -3.36
N PRO A 27 -1.99 0.48 -2.56
CA PRO A 27 -1.53 1.52 -1.67
C PRO A 27 -0.72 0.80 -0.58
N GLN A 28 0.49 0.36 -0.92
CA GLN A 28 1.51 0.16 0.10
C GLN A 28 1.69 1.53 0.69
N ILE A 29 1.15 1.68 1.90
CA ILE A 29 1.17 2.81 2.82
C ILE A 29 2.52 3.55 2.70
N ALA A 30 2.63 4.41 1.70
CA ALA A 30 3.77 5.30 1.46
C ALA A 30 3.40 6.74 1.80
N HIS A 31 2.21 6.95 2.37
CA HIS A 31 1.95 8.11 3.19
C HIS A 31 2.76 7.92 4.47
N LYS A 32 4.00 8.44 4.50
CA LYS A 32 4.65 8.78 5.77
C LYS A 32 3.73 9.78 6.46
N PRO A 33 2.97 9.38 7.50
CA PRO A 33 2.07 10.32 8.14
C PRO A 33 2.92 11.42 8.75
N LYS A 34 2.46 12.68 8.66
CA LYS A 34 3.18 13.81 9.26
C LYS A 34 3.08 13.68 10.79
N GLY A 35 4.08 13.02 11.37
CA GLY A 35 4.17 12.77 12.81
C GLY A 35 3.77 11.35 13.22
N GLY A 36 4.21 10.98 14.40
CA GLY A 36 4.03 9.68 15.04
C GLY A 36 4.47 9.79 16.50
N ARG A 37 4.22 8.75 17.28
CA ARG A 37 4.50 8.73 18.72
C ARG A 37 5.34 7.50 19.05
N TRP A 38 6.21 7.68 20.03
CA TRP A 38 6.91 6.58 20.67
C TRP A 38 5.97 5.86 21.63
N TYR A 39 5.96 4.54 21.58
CA TYR A 39 5.25 3.68 22.50
C TYR A 39 6.18 2.59 23.00
N PHE A 40 5.87 2.01 24.15
CA PHE A 40 6.55 0.84 24.65
C PHE A 40 5.74 -0.39 24.24
N ALA A 41 6.30 -1.26 23.42
CA ALA A 41 5.65 -2.49 23.01
C ALA A 41 5.57 -3.48 24.19
N ALA A 42 4.54 -4.32 24.21
CA ALA A 42 4.41 -5.39 25.21
C ALA A 42 5.60 -6.35 25.20
N SER A 43 6.30 -6.47 24.07
CA SER A 43 7.54 -7.24 23.92
C SER A 43 8.77 -6.60 24.56
N GLY A 44 8.68 -5.39 25.09
CA GLY A 44 9.75 -4.78 25.89
C GLY A 44 10.68 -3.81 25.15
N HIS A 45 10.32 -3.36 23.95
CA HIS A 45 11.10 -2.38 23.19
C HIS A 45 10.29 -1.13 22.81
N ALA A 46 10.97 -0.04 22.49
CA ALA A 46 10.34 1.18 22.02
C ALA A 46 10.02 1.09 20.53
N VAL A 47 8.79 1.44 20.15
CA VAL A 47 8.32 1.47 18.75
C VAL A 47 7.80 2.85 18.40
N TYR A 48 8.13 3.30 17.19
CA TYR A 48 7.59 4.55 16.64
C TYR A 48 6.44 4.22 15.70
N CYS A 49 5.23 4.67 16.05
CA CYS A 49 4.03 4.38 15.26
C CYS A 49 3.28 5.65 14.86
N TYR A 50 2.71 5.61 13.67
CA TYR A 50 2.06 6.75 13.03
C TYR A 50 0.54 6.66 13.08
N GLY A 51 -0.02 5.46 13.26
CA GLY A 51 -1.45 5.23 13.36
C GLY A 51 -2.04 5.51 14.74
N PRO A 52 -3.38 5.47 14.85
CA PRO A 52 -4.06 5.57 16.12
C PRO A 52 -3.70 4.39 17.06
N VAL A 53 -3.88 4.63 18.36
CA VAL A 53 -3.91 3.58 19.37
C VAL A 53 -5.35 3.19 19.59
N MET A 54 -5.64 1.89 19.53
CA MET A 54 -6.97 1.35 19.75
C MET A 54 -6.97 0.36 20.91
N THR A 55 -8.10 0.21 21.57
CA THR A 55 -8.31 -0.82 22.58
C THR A 55 -9.11 -1.95 21.96
N VAL A 56 -8.55 -3.15 21.98
CA VAL A 56 -9.15 -4.35 21.38
C VAL A 56 -9.43 -5.41 22.45
N PRO A 57 -10.56 -6.13 22.40
CA PRO A 57 -10.83 -7.24 23.30
C PRO A 57 -9.91 -8.42 23.00
N GLN A 58 -9.38 -9.05 24.04
CA GLN A 58 -8.62 -10.29 23.99
C GLN A 58 -9.53 -11.50 24.21
N ALA A 59 -9.05 -12.68 23.82
CA ALA A 59 -9.78 -13.94 23.97
C ALA A 59 -10.10 -14.30 25.43
N ASN A 60 -9.32 -13.79 26.38
CA ASN A 60 -9.52 -13.98 27.81
C ASN A 60 -10.48 -12.95 28.45
N GLY A 61 -11.05 -12.04 27.66
CA GLY A 61 -11.95 -10.98 28.13
C GLY A 61 -11.23 -9.69 28.54
N ASP A 62 -9.90 -9.66 28.54
CA ASP A 62 -9.13 -8.45 28.84
C ASP A 62 -9.17 -7.46 27.66
N LEU A 63 -8.81 -6.22 27.95
CA LEU A 63 -8.65 -5.17 26.95
C LEU A 63 -7.16 -4.94 26.68
N GLN A 64 -6.76 -4.98 25.41
CA GLN A 64 -5.39 -4.71 24.98
C GLN A 64 -5.30 -3.40 24.23
N ARG A 65 -4.32 -2.57 24.58
CA ARG A 65 -3.99 -1.38 23.78
C ARG A 65 -3.06 -1.77 22.64
N VAL A 66 -3.39 -1.37 21.42
CA VAL A 66 -2.60 -1.66 20.23
C VAL A 66 -2.31 -0.37 19.46
N ALA A 67 -1.05 -0.13 19.10
CA ALA A 67 -0.68 0.89 18.12
C ALA A 67 -0.78 0.31 16.70
N THR A 68 -1.10 1.15 15.74
CA THR A 68 -1.20 0.76 14.33
C THR A 68 -0.18 1.50 13.48
N PHE A 69 0.22 0.89 12.35
CA PHE A 69 1.13 1.46 11.36
C PHE A 69 2.45 1.96 11.98
N CYS A 70 3.36 1.02 12.29
CA CYS A 70 4.65 1.29 12.91
C CYS A 70 5.81 1.34 11.91
N GLN A 71 6.89 2.04 12.27
CA GLN A 71 8.05 2.30 11.40
C GLN A 71 8.80 1.02 11.00
N ASP A 72 8.74 -0.01 11.83
CA ASP A 72 9.29 -1.34 11.59
C ASP A 72 8.49 -2.17 10.56
N GLY A 73 7.38 -1.62 10.04
CA GLY A 73 6.47 -2.30 9.12
C GLY A 73 5.36 -3.08 9.82
N SER A 74 5.36 -3.13 11.15
CA SER A 74 4.30 -3.80 11.92
C SER A 74 2.97 -3.05 11.79
N THR A 75 1.92 -3.77 11.40
CA THR A 75 0.58 -3.17 11.20
C THR A 75 -0.17 -2.99 12.51
N ILE A 76 0.04 -3.91 13.47
CA ILE A 76 -0.58 -3.92 14.78
C ILE A 76 0.51 -4.28 15.80
N VAL A 77 0.78 -3.40 16.76
CA VAL A 77 1.75 -3.61 17.83
C VAL A 77 1.06 -3.50 19.19
N PRO A 78 1.01 -4.60 19.98
CA PRO A 78 0.52 -4.54 21.35
C PRO A 78 1.40 -3.62 22.19
N LEU A 79 0.78 -2.70 22.91
CA LEU A 79 1.46 -1.78 23.79
C LEU A 79 1.51 -2.35 25.20
N LYS A 80 2.56 -1.98 25.93
CA LYS A 80 2.58 -2.08 27.38
C LYS A 80 1.70 -0.97 27.94
N ASP A 81 0.87 -1.30 28.92
CA ASP A 81 -0.07 -0.37 29.56
C ASP A 81 0.58 0.91 30.10
#